data_AF-A0A7S3SI39-F1
#
_entry.id   AF-A0A7S3SI39-F1
#
_cell.length_a   1.000
_cell.length_b   1.000
_cell.length_c   1.000
_cell.angle_alpha   90.00
_cell.angle_beta   90.00
_cell.angle_gamma   90.00
#
_symmetry.space_group_name_H-M   'P 1'
#
loop_
_entity.id
_entity.type
_entity.pdbx_description
1 polymer ?
#
loop_
_entity_poly.entity_id
_entity_poly.type
_entity_poly.pdbx_seq_one_letter_code
_entity_poly.pdbx_strand_id
1 'polypeptide(L)'
;QEGLLGMEGSNRIAKFGLTPVADVSPSGMGPVDKVVWRVATALGPYQYETGFRCATRSQLVVHEASDPSIDETDLEDDEANDWAAVFLARKIAIMVFLGPDKGVLELTPYDEDANPAELTTVQGLVIAVRTDQINTKFYTRGSKANYVAAAYMIQTDILRMHRNKAEEHVTPAARDLDNWITSRLREIK
;
A
#
# COMPACT_ATOMS: atom_id res chain seq x y z
N GLN A 1 0.86 -2.03 -12.01
CA GLN A 1 0.11 -1.87 -10.73
C GLN A 1 0.17 -0.41 -10.24
N GLU A 2 -0.71 0.46 -10.74
CA GLU A 2 -0.69 1.88 -10.31
C GLU A 2 -1.19 2.11 -8.88
N GLY A 3 -1.86 1.12 -8.29
CA GLY A 3 -2.53 1.26 -7.01
C GLY A 3 -1.66 1.15 -5.75
N LEU A 4 -0.40 0.73 -5.84
CA LEU A 4 0.49 0.60 -4.67
C LEU A 4 1.43 1.79 -4.61
N LEU A 5 2.61 1.65 -5.21
CA LEU A 5 3.60 2.71 -5.32
C LEU A 5 3.87 3.09 -6.79
N GLY A 6 2.91 2.85 -7.68
CA GLY A 6 3.11 3.01 -9.12
C GLY A 6 3.92 1.86 -9.74
N MET A 7 4.12 1.92 -11.07
CA MET A 7 4.83 0.89 -11.83
C MET A 7 6.30 0.75 -11.39
N GLU A 8 7.00 1.86 -11.21
CA GLU A 8 8.42 1.88 -10.78
C GLU A 8 8.61 1.63 -9.29
N GLY A 9 7.57 1.83 -8.48
CA GLY A 9 7.66 1.69 -7.04
C GLY A 9 7.29 0.30 -6.55
N SER A 10 6.78 -0.57 -7.42
CA SER A 10 6.26 -1.89 -7.07
C SER A 10 6.53 -2.90 -8.18
N ASN A 11 7.78 -3.00 -8.63
CA ASN A 11 8.20 -3.96 -9.66
C ASN A 11 8.11 -5.40 -9.14
N ARG A 12 8.54 -5.63 -7.90
CA ARG A 12 8.42 -6.92 -7.21
C ARG A 12 7.94 -6.72 -5.80
N ILE A 13 7.11 -7.64 -5.32
CA ILE A 13 6.55 -7.57 -3.98
C ILE A 13 6.83 -8.87 -3.22
N ALA A 14 7.52 -8.75 -2.09
CA ALA A 14 7.72 -9.85 -1.17
C ALA A 14 6.76 -9.72 0.02
N LYS A 15 5.94 -10.76 0.27
CA LYS A 15 5.07 -10.86 1.45
C LYS A 15 5.84 -11.47 2.61
N PHE A 16 5.80 -10.86 3.79
CA PHE A 16 6.39 -11.44 5.00
C PHE A 16 5.35 -12.23 5.77
N GLY A 17 5.67 -13.49 6.07
CA GLY A 17 4.85 -14.33 6.95
C GLY A 17 4.71 -13.69 8.33
N LEU A 18 3.54 -13.87 8.95
CA LEU A 18 3.32 -13.46 10.33
C LEU A 18 4.23 -14.33 11.23
N THR A 19 5.28 -13.73 11.79
CA THR A 19 6.11 -14.44 12.78
C THR A 19 5.26 -14.70 14.02
N PRO A 20 5.08 -15.95 14.46
CA PRO A 20 4.41 -16.25 15.72
C PRO A 20 5.10 -15.50 16.87
N VAL A 21 4.34 -15.06 17.87
CA VAL A 21 4.80 -14.27 19.03
C VAL A 21 5.72 -15.07 19.98
N ALA A 22 6.35 -16.14 19.52
CA ALA A 22 7.35 -16.86 20.31
C ALA A 22 8.65 -16.05 20.36
N ASP A 23 9.28 -16.01 21.54
CA ASP A 23 10.46 -15.24 21.98
C ASP A 23 11.78 -15.45 21.17
N VAL A 24 11.70 -15.52 19.84
CA VAL A 24 12.87 -15.49 18.98
C VAL A 24 13.27 -14.02 18.81
N SER A 25 14.52 -13.72 19.15
CA SER A 25 15.12 -12.39 18.93
C SER A 25 14.76 -11.90 17.51
N PRO A 26 14.28 -10.65 17.34
CA PRO A 26 13.78 -10.19 16.05
C PRO A 26 14.93 -10.14 15.04
N SER A 27 15.05 -11.17 14.21
CA SER A 27 15.95 -11.20 13.06
C SER A 27 15.22 -10.74 11.80
N GLY A 28 15.96 -10.22 10.82
CA GLY A 28 15.40 -9.75 9.55
C GLY A 28 14.48 -8.54 9.72
N MET A 29 13.24 -8.65 9.22
CA MET A 29 12.28 -7.54 9.13
C MET A 29 11.49 -7.25 10.42
N GLY A 30 11.68 -8.03 11.49
CA GLY A 30 10.98 -7.84 12.76
C GLY A 30 11.06 -6.42 13.34
N PRO A 31 12.24 -5.75 13.34
CA PRO A 31 12.35 -4.37 13.78
C PRO A 31 11.53 -3.39 12.92
N VAL A 32 11.47 -3.59 11.61
CA VAL A 32 10.69 -2.74 10.69
C VAL A 32 9.19 -2.93 10.93
N ASP A 33 8.73 -4.17 11.06
CA ASP A 33 7.33 -4.45 11.36
C ASP A 33 6.90 -3.84 12.71
N LYS A 34 7.79 -3.87 13.71
CA LYS A 34 7.57 -3.20 15.01
C LYS A 34 7.44 -1.68 14.88
N VAL A 35 8.21 -1.04 14.00
CA VAL A 35 8.07 0.40 13.71
C VAL A 35 6.70 0.67 13.08
N VAL A 36 6.33 -0.11 12.08
CA VAL A 36 5.02 -0.01 11.42
C VAL A 36 3.87 -0.19 12.40
N TRP A 37 3.96 -1.20 13.29
CA TRP A 37 2.98 -1.45 14.34
C TRP A 37 2.87 -0.27 15.33
N ARG A 38 4.00 0.34 15.72
CA ARG A 38 4.01 1.52 16.59
C ARG A 38 3.31 2.71 15.94
N VAL A 39 3.57 2.97 14.67
CA VAL A 39 2.90 4.04 13.92
C VAL A 39 1.40 3.78 13.82
N ALA A 40 0.99 2.57 13.46
CA ALA A 40 -0.42 2.19 13.40
C ALA A 40 -1.14 2.40 14.75
N THR A 41 -0.48 2.02 15.84
CA THR A 41 -1.00 2.21 17.21
C THR A 41 -1.11 3.69 17.57
N ALA A 42 -0.10 4.50 17.22
CA ALA A 42 -0.10 5.93 17.48
C ALA A 42 -1.17 6.70 16.68
N LEU A 43 -1.59 6.18 15.53
CA LEU A 43 -2.69 6.75 14.74
C LEU A 43 -4.08 6.43 15.31
N GLY A 44 -4.19 5.40 16.17
CA GLY A 44 -5.46 4.94 16.75
C GLY A 44 -6.34 6.04 17.36
N PRO A 45 -5.81 6.92 18.21
CA PRO A 45 -6.60 8.00 18.82
C PRO A 45 -7.18 9.01 17.82
N TYR A 46 -6.56 9.19 16.65
CA TYR A 46 -6.93 10.24 15.69
C TYR A 46 -7.92 9.78 14.62
N GLN A 47 -8.25 8.48 14.56
CA GLN A 47 -9.04 7.91 13.47
C GLN A 47 -10.42 8.56 13.36
N TYR A 48 -11.09 8.81 14.49
CA TYR A 48 -12.42 9.41 14.51
C TYR A 48 -12.41 10.85 13.98
N GLU A 49 -11.47 11.67 14.43
CA GLU A 49 -11.33 13.08 14.02
C GLU A 49 -10.94 13.21 12.54
N THR A 50 -10.22 12.23 12.01
CA THR A 50 -9.76 12.19 10.61
C THR A 50 -10.70 11.43 9.69
N GLY A 51 -11.85 10.94 10.19
CA GLY A 51 -12.93 10.39 9.39
C GLY A 51 -12.67 9.00 8.80
N PHE A 52 -11.86 8.17 9.46
CA PHE A 52 -11.71 6.76 9.09
C PHE A 52 -11.79 5.85 10.32
N ARG A 53 -11.98 4.54 10.12
CA ARG A 53 -11.99 3.57 11.22
C ARG A 53 -11.31 2.28 10.81
N CYS A 54 -10.07 2.08 11.24
CA CYS A 54 -9.32 0.86 10.99
C CYS A 54 -9.32 -0.04 12.22
N ALA A 55 -9.68 -1.30 12.02
CA ALA A 55 -9.68 -2.31 13.07
C ALA A 55 -8.44 -3.20 13.04
N THR A 56 -7.83 -3.36 11.86
CA THR A 56 -6.71 -4.28 11.64
C THR A 56 -5.66 -3.66 10.73
N ARG A 57 -4.54 -4.37 10.55
CA ARG A 57 -3.48 -4.03 9.60
C ARG A 57 -3.21 -5.22 8.71
N SER A 58 -2.86 -4.99 7.45
CA SER A 58 -2.33 -6.03 6.56
C SER A 58 -1.00 -6.59 7.07
N GLN A 59 -0.59 -7.71 6.48
CA GLN A 59 0.81 -8.16 6.59
C GLN A 59 1.77 -7.09 6.04
N LEU A 60 3.01 -7.13 6.53
CA LEU A 60 4.09 -6.33 5.97
C LEU A 60 4.48 -6.89 4.59
N VAL A 61 4.58 -6.01 3.62
CA VAL A 61 5.11 -6.32 2.30
C VAL A 61 6.34 -5.46 2.03
N VAL A 62 7.28 -5.95 1.23
CA VAL A 62 8.41 -5.16 0.73
C VAL A 62 8.27 -5.02 -0.77
N HIS A 63 8.27 -3.78 -1.21
CA HIS A 63 8.29 -3.39 -2.60
C HIS A 63 9.74 -3.18 -3.02
N GLU A 64 10.15 -3.84 -4.09
CA GLU A 64 11.32 -3.48 -4.87
C GLU A 64 10.92 -2.42 -5.90
N ALA A 65 11.64 -1.29 -5.89
CA ALA A 65 11.44 -0.16 -6.77
C ALA A 65 12.68 0.02 -7.64
N SER A 66 12.54 -0.07 -8.95
CA SER A 66 13.64 0.00 -9.92
C SER A 66 13.18 0.63 -11.23
N ASP A 67 14.14 1.02 -12.07
CA ASP A 67 13.88 1.46 -13.44
C ASP A 67 13.08 0.37 -14.19
N PRO A 68 11.93 0.68 -14.81
CA PRO A 68 10.98 -0.29 -15.35
C PRO A 68 11.44 -1.01 -16.62
N SER A 69 12.74 -1.22 -16.84
CA SER A 69 13.26 -2.03 -17.96
C SER A 69 13.01 -3.54 -17.82
N ILE A 70 12.10 -3.96 -16.93
CA ILE A 70 11.89 -5.35 -16.49
C ILE A 70 10.51 -5.82 -16.95
N ASP A 71 10.46 -7.06 -17.46
CA ASP A 71 9.27 -7.77 -17.93
C ASP A 71 8.03 -7.51 -17.05
N GLU A 72 6.95 -7.04 -17.67
CA GLU A 72 5.64 -6.97 -17.05
C GLU A 72 5.18 -8.40 -16.73
N THR A 73 5.24 -8.79 -15.45
CA THR A 73 4.57 -10.00 -15.01
C THR A 73 3.07 -9.73 -14.97
N ASP A 74 2.31 -10.51 -15.72
CA ASP A 74 0.85 -10.46 -15.67
C ASP A 74 0.34 -10.76 -14.25
N LEU A 75 -0.72 -10.06 -13.85
CA LEU A 75 -1.38 -10.30 -12.56
C LEU A 75 -2.09 -11.66 -12.60
N GLU A 76 -1.72 -12.56 -11.70
CA GLU A 76 -2.39 -13.85 -11.53
C GLU A 76 -3.72 -13.69 -10.75
N ASP A 77 -4.68 -14.60 -10.99
CA ASP A 77 -6.03 -14.51 -10.42
C ASP A 77 -6.04 -14.56 -8.87
N ASP A 78 -5.15 -15.35 -8.27
CA ASP A 78 -4.99 -15.47 -6.82
C ASP A 78 -4.35 -14.21 -6.21
N GLU A 79 -3.35 -13.64 -6.87
CA GLU A 79 -2.76 -12.36 -6.49
C GLU A 79 -3.77 -11.22 -6.59
N ALA A 80 -4.58 -11.19 -7.66
CA ALA A 80 -5.65 -10.22 -7.83
C ALA A 80 -6.66 -10.29 -6.68
N ASN A 81 -7.05 -11.50 -6.29
CA ASN A 81 -7.99 -11.71 -5.19
C ASN A 81 -7.41 -11.29 -3.82
N ASP A 82 -6.14 -11.62 -3.56
CA ASP A 82 -5.41 -11.19 -2.36
C ASP A 82 -5.37 -9.66 -2.25
N TRP A 83 -5.07 -8.98 -3.36
CA TRP A 83 -5.00 -7.53 -3.39
C TRP A 83 -6.37 -6.88 -3.34
N ALA A 84 -7.41 -7.46 -3.95
CA ALA A 84 -8.76 -6.88 -3.97
C ALA A 84 -9.28 -6.59 -2.57
N ALA A 85 -9.10 -7.52 -1.63
CA ALA A 85 -9.49 -7.33 -0.23
C ALA A 85 -8.76 -6.15 0.43
N VAL A 86 -7.46 -5.99 0.16
CA VAL A 86 -6.65 -4.89 0.69
C VAL A 86 -7.06 -3.56 0.06
N PHE A 87 -7.18 -3.52 -1.27
CA PHE A 87 -7.52 -2.31 -2.03
C PHE A 87 -8.87 -1.73 -1.69
N LEU A 88 -9.85 -2.61 -1.45
CA LEU A 88 -11.20 -2.20 -1.09
C LEU A 88 -11.27 -1.57 0.31
N ALA A 89 -10.44 -2.03 1.24
CA ALA A 89 -10.60 -1.73 2.67
C ALA A 89 -9.46 -0.90 3.28
N ARG A 90 -8.34 -0.69 2.58
CA ARG A 90 -7.21 0.10 3.09
C ARG A 90 -7.56 1.59 3.20
N LYS A 91 -7.15 2.19 4.31
CA LYS A 91 -7.30 3.64 4.57
C LYS A 91 -5.99 4.36 4.75
N ILE A 92 -5.02 3.72 5.41
CA ILE A 92 -3.71 4.30 5.65
C ILE A 92 -2.66 3.34 5.10
N ALA A 93 -1.75 3.84 4.27
CA ALA A 93 -0.49 3.16 3.98
C ALA A 93 0.58 3.67 4.94
N ILE A 94 1.26 2.76 5.63
CA ILE A 94 2.43 3.06 6.45
C ILE A 94 3.64 2.49 5.71
N MET A 95 4.53 3.37 5.26
CA MET A 95 5.69 3.05 4.44
C MET A 95 6.98 3.36 5.21
N VAL A 96 7.94 2.44 5.16
CA VAL A 96 9.28 2.59 5.69
C VAL A 96 10.27 2.45 4.52
N PHE A 97 11.02 3.51 4.24
CA PHE A 97 11.99 3.52 3.15
C PHE A 97 13.30 2.88 3.63
N LEU A 98 13.70 1.78 2.98
CA LEU A 98 14.84 0.97 3.42
C LEU A 98 16.15 1.34 2.71
N GLY A 99 16.08 2.12 1.62
CA GLY A 99 17.22 2.44 0.77
C GLY A 99 17.52 1.32 -0.25
N PRO A 100 18.76 1.20 -0.74
CA PRO A 100 19.98 1.87 -0.26
C PRO A 100 20.12 3.34 -0.68
N ASP A 101 19.48 3.76 -1.76
CA ASP A 101 19.57 5.13 -2.29
C ASP A 101 18.35 5.97 -1.89
N LYS A 102 18.41 7.26 -2.23
CA LYS A 102 17.27 8.17 -2.11
C LYS A 102 16.27 7.89 -3.24
N GLY A 103 15.00 8.14 -2.97
CA GLY A 103 13.96 8.16 -3.99
C GLY A 103 13.09 9.39 -3.88
N VAL A 104 12.03 9.42 -4.68
CA VAL A 104 11.00 10.45 -4.61
C VAL A 104 9.66 9.76 -4.48
N LEU A 105 8.91 10.15 -3.44
CA LEU A 105 7.51 9.80 -3.28
C LEU A 105 6.67 10.98 -3.76
N GLU A 106 5.97 10.77 -4.87
CA GLU A 106 4.93 11.67 -5.36
C GLU A 106 3.61 11.34 -4.65
N LEU A 107 2.97 12.38 -4.13
CA LEU A 107 1.69 12.36 -3.44
C LEU A 107 0.71 13.19 -4.25
N THR A 108 -0.24 12.52 -4.90
CA THR A 108 -1.22 13.17 -5.77
C THR A 108 -2.60 13.02 -5.17
N PRO A 109 -3.21 14.09 -4.63
CA PRO A 109 -4.58 14.04 -4.16
C PRO A 109 -5.54 13.60 -5.27
N TYR A 110 -6.63 12.93 -4.92
CA TYR A 110 -7.70 12.63 -5.89
C TYR A 110 -8.57 13.86 -6.22
N ASP A 111 -8.37 14.96 -5.51
CA ASP A 111 -8.96 16.26 -5.83
C ASP A 111 -8.24 16.87 -7.04
N GLU A 112 -8.98 17.06 -8.14
CA GLU A 112 -8.45 17.56 -9.42
C GLU A 112 -7.92 18.99 -9.32
N ASP A 113 -8.37 19.77 -8.34
CA ASP A 113 -7.92 21.15 -8.12
C ASP A 113 -6.64 21.23 -7.26
N ALA A 114 -6.17 20.09 -6.73
CA ALA A 114 -5.01 20.04 -5.85
C ALA A 114 -3.72 19.66 -6.59
N ASN A 115 -2.63 20.36 -6.28
CA ASN A 115 -1.33 20.07 -6.89
C ASN A 115 -0.66 18.85 -6.24
N PRO A 116 0.02 17.99 -7.04
CA PRO A 116 0.91 16.96 -6.52
C PRO A 116 2.02 17.54 -5.64
N ALA A 117 2.44 16.78 -4.64
CA ALA A 117 3.59 17.09 -3.81
C ALA A 117 4.65 15.99 -3.94
N GLU A 118 5.91 16.38 -4.05
CA GLU A 118 7.03 15.45 -4.07
C GLU A 118 7.81 15.49 -2.75
N LEU A 119 8.12 14.31 -2.23
CA LEU A 119 8.95 14.15 -1.05
C LEU A 119 10.20 13.35 -1.39
N THR A 120 11.37 13.93 -1.15
CA THR A 120 12.63 13.19 -1.21
C THR A 120 12.69 12.20 -0.05
N THR A 121 12.81 10.91 -0.36
CA THR A 121 12.87 9.84 0.63
C THR A 121 14.31 9.48 0.94
N VAL A 122 14.55 9.10 2.19
CA VAL A 122 15.85 8.63 2.69
C VAL A 122 15.65 7.37 3.51
N GLN A 123 16.72 6.58 3.67
CA GLN A 123 16.67 5.39 4.50
C GLN A 123 16.21 5.72 5.93
N GLY A 124 15.28 4.92 6.45
CA GLY A 124 14.68 5.08 7.76
C GLY A 124 13.53 6.09 7.83
N LEU A 125 13.23 6.81 6.73
CA LEU A 125 12.05 7.65 6.68
C LEU A 125 10.78 6.79 6.79
N VAL A 126 9.83 7.24 7.61
CA VAL A 126 8.53 6.59 7.79
C VAL A 126 7.44 7.57 7.42
N ILE A 127 6.50 7.13 6.59
CA ILE A 127 5.38 7.95 6.11
C ILE A 127 4.08 7.20 6.36
N ALA A 128 3.08 7.90 6.88
CA ALA A 128 1.70 7.43 6.94
C ALA A 128 0.83 8.33 6.07
N VAL A 129 0.08 7.76 5.13
CA VAL A 129 -0.72 8.52 4.17
C VAL A 129 -2.09 7.89 3.97
N ARG A 130 -3.11 8.73 3.75
CA ARG A 130 -4.47 8.30 3.45
C ARG A 130 -4.60 7.82 2.01
N THR A 131 -4.71 6.51 1.82
CA THR A 131 -4.80 5.88 0.49
C THR A 131 -6.12 6.15 -0.21
N ASP A 132 -7.16 6.50 0.55
CA ASP A 132 -8.49 6.85 0.04
C ASP A 132 -8.61 8.31 -0.39
N GLN A 133 -7.56 9.12 -0.21
CA GLN A 133 -7.54 10.54 -0.55
C GLN A 133 -6.34 10.92 -1.42
N ILE A 134 -5.24 10.18 -1.30
CA ILE A 134 -3.98 10.48 -1.95
C ILE A 134 -3.51 9.22 -2.68
N ASN A 135 -3.22 9.39 -3.96
CA ASN A 135 -2.47 8.43 -4.77
C ASN A 135 -0.97 8.57 -4.48
N THR A 136 -0.26 7.44 -4.47
CA THR A 136 1.17 7.38 -4.15
C THR A 136 1.95 6.76 -5.30
N LYS A 137 2.93 7.47 -5.83
CA LYS A 137 3.90 6.93 -6.79
C LYS A 137 5.30 7.08 -6.22
N PHE A 138 6.06 5.99 -6.20
CA PHE A 138 7.45 6.00 -5.76
C PHE A 138 8.34 5.70 -6.96
N TYR A 139 9.35 6.53 -7.16
CA TYR A 139 10.33 6.33 -8.21
C TYR A 139 11.74 6.62 -7.71
N THR A 140 12.72 6.02 -8.39
CA THR A 140 14.12 6.07 -8.00
C THR A 140 14.95 6.65 -9.13
N ARG A 141 15.98 7.43 -8.82
CA ARG A 141 16.88 8.02 -9.83
C ARG A 141 18.24 7.29 -9.89
N GLY A 142 18.36 6.17 -9.18
CA GLY A 142 19.61 5.41 -9.05
C GLY A 142 19.65 4.21 -9.96
N SER A 143 20.85 3.67 -10.21
CA SER A 143 21.03 2.43 -10.99
C SER A 143 20.76 1.15 -10.18
N LYS A 144 20.40 1.28 -8.91
CA LYS A 144 20.13 0.18 -7.98
C LYS A 144 18.68 0.22 -7.55
N ALA A 145 18.10 -0.96 -7.36
CA ALA A 145 16.77 -1.07 -6.79
C ALA A 145 16.75 -0.52 -5.36
N ASN A 146 15.70 0.24 -5.03
CA ASN A 146 15.37 0.64 -3.67
C ASN A 146 14.24 -0.22 -3.12
N TYR A 147 14.17 -0.28 -1.79
CA TYR A 147 13.18 -1.09 -1.10
C TYR A 147 12.30 -0.23 -0.20
N VAL A 148 11.00 -0.50 -0.24
CA VAL A 148 10.00 0.14 0.62
C VAL A 148 9.20 -0.94 1.33
N ALA A 149 9.26 -0.99 2.66
CA ALA A 149 8.37 -1.83 3.43
C ALA A 149 7.05 -1.11 3.67
N ALA A 150 5.92 -1.74 3.36
CA ALA A 150 4.60 -1.15 3.52
C ALA A 150 3.64 -2.08 4.25
N ALA A 151 2.74 -1.50 5.02
CA ALA A 151 1.53 -2.18 5.49
C ALA A 151 0.35 -1.21 5.51
N TYR A 152 -0.84 -1.76 5.43
CA TYR A 152 -2.06 -0.99 5.25
C TYR A 152 -2.97 -1.14 6.48
N MET A 153 -3.46 -0.04 7.03
CA MET A 153 -4.52 -0.08 8.04
C MET A 153 -5.86 -0.30 7.33
N ILE A 154 -6.63 -1.28 7.81
CA ILE A 154 -7.81 -1.83 7.14
C ILE A 154 -9.09 -1.47 7.90
N GLN A 155 -10.04 -0.89 7.17
CA GLN A 155 -11.40 -0.61 7.62
C GLN A 155 -12.31 -1.80 7.31
N THR A 156 -12.50 -2.68 8.29
CA THR A 156 -13.19 -3.97 8.13
C THR A 156 -14.70 -3.86 7.98
N ASP A 157 -15.30 -2.74 8.37
CA ASP A 157 -16.74 -2.51 8.27
C ASP A 157 -17.17 -1.99 6.89
N ILE A 158 -16.25 -1.72 5.97
CA ILE A 158 -16.55 -1.19 4.64
C ILE A 158 -17.54 -2.06 3.85
N LEU A 159 -17.42 -3.39 3.98
CA LEU A 159 -18.32 -4.37 3.35
C LEU A 159 -19.72 -4.39 3.97
N ARG A 160 -19.88 -3.84 5.18
CA ARG A 160 -21.17 -3.74 5.87
C ARG A 160 -21.83 -2.38 5.66
N MET A 161 -21.14 -1.44 5.02
CA MET A 161 -21.69 -0.12 4.72
C MET A 161 -22.73 -0.21 3.62
N HIS A 162 -23.66 0.73 3.62
CA HIS A 162 -24.55 0.93 2.49
C HIS A 162 -23.70 1.22 1.23
N ARG A 163 -24.07 0.63 0.09
CA ARG A 163 -23.31 0.70 -1.17
C ARG A 163 -22.81 2.11 -1.51
N ASN A 164 -23.70 3.11 -1.47
CA ASN A 164 -23.33 4.50 -1.77
C ASN A 164 -22.20 5.03 -0.87
N LYS A 165 -22.20 4.67 0.42
CA LYS A 165 -21.12 5.06 1.34
C LYS A 165 -19.83 4.26 1.11
N ALA A 166 -19.95 2.99 0.73
CA ALA A 166 -18.79 2.20 0.36
C ALA A 166 -18.11 2.78 -0.89
N GLU A 167 -18.88 3.23 -1.88
CA GLU A 167 -18.39 3.82 -3.14
C GLU A 167 -17.55 5.10 -2.93
N GLU A 168 -17.87 5.92 -1.93
CA GLU A 168 -17.08 7.10 -1.51
C GLU A 168 -15.68 6.74 -1.00
N HIS A 169 -15.47 5.48 -0.63
CA HIS A 169 -14.21 4.99 -0.09
C HIS A 169 -13.36 4.20 -1.09
N VAL A 170 -13.92 3.90 -2.27
CA VAL A 170 -13.24 3.09 -3.29
C VAL A 170 -12.28 3.96 -4.09
N THR A 171 -10.98 3.64 -3.99
CA THR A 171 -9.93 4.28 -4.80
C THR A 171 -10.06 3.91 -6.28
N PRO A 172 -9.57 4.74 -7.23
CA PRO A 172 -9.53 4.38 -8.65
C PRO A 172 -8.93 3.00 -8.91
N ALA A 173 -7.76 2.71 -8.32
CA ALA A 173 -7.12 1.42 -8.47
C ALA A 173 -7.94 0.22 -7.95
N ALA A 174 -8.76 0.42 -6.91
CA ALA A 174 -9.66 -0.63 -6.43
C ALA A 174 -10.81 -0.88 -7.42
N ARG A 175 -11.31 0.17 -8.10
CA ARG A 175 -12.31 0.03 -9.18
C ARG A 175 -11.72 -0.68 -10.39
N ASP A 176 -10.49 -0.32 -10.76
CA ASP A 176 -9.80 -0.94 -11.90
C ASP A 176 -9.56 -2.43 -11.67
N LEU A 177 -9.17 -2.81 -10.45
CA LEU A 177 -9.00 -4.21 -10.07
C LEU A 177 -10.34 -4.98 -10.08
N ASP A 178 -11.41 -4.39 -9.54
CA ASP A 178 -12.76 -5.00 -9.57
C ASP A 178 -13.28 -5.20 -11.01
N ASN A 179 -13.04 -4.21 -11.88
CA ASN A 179 -13.37 -4.29 -13.30
C ASN A 179 -12.55 -5.38 -14.01
N TRP A 180 -11.25 -5.49 -13.69
CA TRP A 180 -10.37 -6.53 -14.22
C TRP A 180 -10.87 -7.93 -13.81
N ILE A 181 -11.13 -8.15 -12.51
CA ILE A 181 -11.65 -9.42 -11.99
C ILE A 181 -12.99 -9.77 -12.66
N THR A 182 -13.90 -8.80 -12.77
CA THR A 182 -15.22 -9.00 -13.40
C THR A 182 -15.11 -9.36 -14.87
N SER A 183 -14.16 -8.76 -15.59
CA SER A 183 -13.93 -9.06 -17.01
C SER A 183 -13.39 -10.47 -17.18
N ARG A 184 -12.43 -10.87 -16.34
CA ARG A 184 -11.84 -12.22 -16.38
C ARG A 184 -12.87 -13.32 -16.10
N LEU A 185 -13.75 -13.10 -15.13
CA LEU A 185 -14.85 -14.02 -14.82
C LEU A 185 -15.87 -14.18 -15.95
N ARG A 186 -16.01 -13.18 -16.85
CA ARG A 186 -16.87 -13.28 -18.03
C ARG A 186 -16.23 -14.10 -19.14
N GLU A 187 -14.91 -14.08 -19.27
CA GLU A 187 -14.17 -14.85 -20.28
C GLU A 187 -14.11 -16.35 -19.97
N ILE A 188 -14.23 -16.71 -18.69
CA ILE A 188 -14.22 -18.11 -18.22
C ILE A 188 -15.62 -18.77 -18.35
N LYS A 189 -16.68 -17.97 -18.51
CA LYS A 189 -18.08 -18.45 -18.65
C LYS A 189 -18.47 -18.67 -20.11
#